data_AF-A0A6N2MPS4-F1
#
_entry.id   AF-A0A6N2MPS4-F1
#
_cell.length_a   1.000
_cell.length_b   1.000
_cell.length_c   1.000
_cell.angle_alpha   90.00
_cell.angle_beta   90.00
_cell.angle_gamma   90.00
#
_symmetry.space_group_name_H-M   'P 1'
#
loop_
_entity.id
_entity.type
_entity.pdbx_description
1 polymer ?
#
loop_
_entity_poly.entity_id
_entity_poly.type
_entity_poly.pdbx_seq_one_letter_code
_entity_poly.pdbx_strand_id
1 'polypeptide(L)'
;MKTSSLRKAIIMEINLISAQDLMSSTSRPSSKPMQTYVVAYIDPMEKAVSRVDRTGNRNPTWNDKFVFSVDEEFERRRPYSCLVLEIYRVRRFRKDKKIGVVHVLLEDLLKINGRNCMAFLVRNPSGEPRGIINLGAATLNGMFHEDLPRFLSSKVAIDHRKLMGRG
;
A
#
# COMPACT_ATOMS: atom_id res chain seq x y z
N MET A 1 27.01 14.85 -24.69
CA MET A 1 26.53 13.96 -23.61
C MET A 1 25.41 14.70 -22.89
N LYS A 2 24.16 14.20 -22.92
CA LYS A 2 23.06 14.83 -22.16
C LYS A 2 23.25 14.46 -20.69
N THR A 3 23.56 15.47 -19.87
CA THR A 3 23.46 15.35 -18.41
C THR A 3 22.01 15.05 -18.08
N SER A 4 21.72 13.80 -17.74
CA SER A 4 20.45 13.37 -17.16
C SER A 4 20.30 14.13 -15.85
N SER A 5 19.51 15.21 -15.84
CA SER A 5 19.04 15.85 -14.61
C SER A 5 18.46 14.75 -13.72
N LEU A 6 19.10 14.48 -12.58
CA LEU A 6 18.53 13.58 -11.58
C LEU A 6 17.17 14.16 -11.20
N ARG A 7 16.10 13.42 -11.51
CA ARG A 7 14.76 13.83 -11.14
C ARG A 7 14.64 13.72 -9.63
N LYS A 8 14.20 14.78 -8.98
CA LYS A 8 13.97 14.79 -7.55
C LYS A 8 12.81 13.83 -7.26
N ALA A 9 13.08 12.85 -6.40
CA ALA A 9 12.11 11.83 -6.02
C ALA A 9 11.72 12.01 -4.56
N ILE A 10 10.42 11.92 -4.30
CA ILE A 10 9.84 11.89 -2.97
C ILE A 10 9.73 10.44 -2.53
N ILE A 11 10.28 10.13 -1.35
CA ILE A 11 10.19 8.78 -0.79
C ILE A 11 9.13 8.78 0.31
N MET A 12 8.20 7.84 0.21
CA MET A 12 7.16 7.59 1.21
C MET A 12 7.33 6.20 1.81
N GLU A 13 7.36 6.13 3.14
CA GLU A 13 7.21 4.91 3.91
C GLU A 13 5.72 4.73 4.25
N ILE A 14 5.15 3.61 3.85
CA ILE A 14 3.79 3.19 4.20
C ILE A 14 3.87 1.97 5.10
N ASN A 15 3.39 2.11 6.33
CA ASN A 15 3.25 1.03 7.29
C ASN A 15 1.82 0.49 7.22
N LEU A 16 1.64 -0.68 6.62
CA LEU A 16 0.37 -1.39 6.60
C LEU A 16 0.19 -2.11 7.94
N ILE A 17 -0.67 -1.56 8.80
CA ILE A 17 -0.83 -2.03 10.18
C ILE A 17 -1.89 -3.14 10.24
N SER A 18 -3.15 -2.78 10.05
CA SER A 18 -4.28 -3.67 10.30
C SER A 18 -5.53 -3.27 9.52
N ALA A 19 -6.58 -4.08 9.60
CA ALA A 19 -7.93 -3.67 9.28
C ALA A 19 -8.92 -4.12 10.36
N GLN A 20 -10.11 -3.53 10.35
CA GLN A 20 -11.16 -3.78 11.32
C GLN A 20 -12.49 -4.00 10.59
N ASP A 21 -13.28 -4.93 11.14
CA ASP A 21 -14.65 -5.25 10.72
C ASP A 21 -14.81 -5.58 9.24
N LEU A 22 -13.77 -6.13 8.60
CA LEU A 22 -13.80 -6.50 7.19
C LEU A 22 -15.00 -7.39 6.89
N MET A 23 -15.86 -6.95 5.99
CA MET A 23 -17.03 -7.72 5.58
C MET A 23 -16.63 -8.77 4.55
N SER A 24 -16.98 -10.02 4.84
CA SER A 24 -16.97 -11.06 3.82
C SER A 24 -17.99 -10.67 2.74
N SER A 25 -17.62 -10.83 1.48
CA SER A 25 -18.53 -10.64 0.34
C SER A 25 -19.73 -11.61 0.27
N THR A 26 -19.95 -12.39 1.32
CA THR A 26 -20.95 -13.44 1.42
C THR A 26 -21.68 -13.25 2.74
N SER A 27 -23.00 -13.16 2.67
CA SER A 27 -23.92 -13.01 3.81
C SER A 27 -23.95 -14.24 4.73
N ARG A 28 -23.45 -15.39 4.27
CA ARG A 28 -23.34 -16.61 5.07
C ARG A 28 -22.04 -16.62 5.90
N PRO A 29 -22.12 -16.88 7.21
CA PRO A 29 -20.94 -17.16 8.04
C PRO A 29 -20.15 -18.31 7.41
N SER A 30 -18.89 -18.07 7.04
CA SER A 30 -18.02 -19.17 6.62
C SER A 30 -17.39 -19.79 7.86
N SER A 31 -17.50 -21.11 8.00
CA SER A 31 -16.81 -21.88 9.04
C SER A 31 -15.28 -21.79 8.94
N LYS A 32 -14.75 -21.40 7.77
CA LYS A 32 -13.32 -21.21 7.55
C LYS A 32 -12.90 -19.77 7.91
N PRO A 33 -11.79 -19.59 8.65
CA PRO A 33 -11.27 -18.27 8.94
C PRO A 33 -10.93 -17.54 7.65
N MET A 34 -11.23 -16.25 7.60
CA MET A 34 -10.82 -15.40 6.49
C MET A 34 -9.32 -15.15 6.58
N GLN A 35 -8.60 -15.45 5.51
CA GLN A 35 -7.18 -15.13 5.40
C GLN A 35 -7.03 -14.05 4.35
N THR A 36 -6.27 -13.00 4.65
CA THR A 36 -6.21 -11.82 3.79
C THR A 36 -4.80 -11.28 3.60
N TYR A 37 -4.58 -10.67 2.45
CA TYR A 37 -3.37 -9.90 2.14
C TYR A 37 -3.77 -8.65 1.36
N VAL A 38 -2.84 -7.71 1.27
CA VAL A 38 -3.02 -6.43 0.59
C VAL A 38 -2.05 -6.32 -0.58
N VAL A 39 -2.55 -5.82 -1.69
CA VAL A 39 -1.76 -5.40 -2.83
C VAL A 39 -1.77 -3.88 -2.86
N ALA A 40 -0.61 -3.26 -2.69
CA ALA A 40 -0.44 -1.81 -2.61
C ALA A 40 0.33 -1.29 -3.82
N TYR A 41 -0.16 -0.22 -4.46
CA TYR A 41 0.49 0.37 -5.63
C TYR A 41 0.10 1.82 -5.86
N ILE A 42 0.97 2.55 -6.55
CA ILE A 42 0.69 3.88 -7.12
C ILE A 42 0.61 3.75 -8.64
N ASP A 43 1.63 3.11 -9.23
CA ASP A 43 1.60 2.64 -10.62
C ASP A 43 1.05 1.21 -10.64
N PRO A 44 -0.06 0.92 -11.35
CA PRO A 44 -0.60 -0.43 -11.47
C PRO A 44 0.40 -1.46 -12.03
N MET A 45 1.48 -1.04 -12.69
CA MET A 45 2.54 -1.92 -13.19
C MET A 45 3.51 -2.35 -12.09
N GLU A 46 3.59 -1.61 -10.99
CA GLU A 46 4.55 -1.83 -9.92
C GLU A 46 3.83 -2.02 -8.57
N LYS A 47 3.62 -3.28 -8.19
CA LYS A 47 2.81 -3.65 -7.04
C LYS A 47 3.64 -4.26 -5.92
N ALA A 48 3.43 -3.78 -4.70
CA ALA A 48 3.89 -4.43 -3.49
C ALA A 48 2.77 -5.32 -2.92
N VAL A 49 3.15 -6.43 -2.29
CA VAL A 49 2.21 -7.41 -1.73
C VAL A 49 2.57 -7.67 -0.27
N SER A 50 1.60 -7.59 0.63
CA SER A 50 1.80 -7.89 2.05
C SER A 50 1.91 -9.39 2.29
N ARG A 51 2.25 -9.76 3.53
CA ARG A 51 1.99 -11.12 4.02
C ARG A 51 0.51 -11.42 4.01
N VAL A 52 0.20 -12.72 3.99
CA VAL A 52 -1.13 -13.22 4.34
C VAL A 52 -1.26 -13.25 5.86
N ASP A 53 -2.19 -12.47 6.39
CA ASP A 53 -2.73 -12.69 7.73
C ASP A 53 -3.66 -13.90 7.69
N ARG A 54 -3.36 -14.90 8.53
CA ARG A 54 -4.07 -16.19 8.54
C ARG A 54 -5.05 -16.33 9.70
N THR A 55 -4.98 -15.45 10.68
CA THR A 55 -5.60 -15.63 12.01
C THR A 55 -6.54 -14.48 12.39
N GLY A 56 -6.30 -13.27 11.91
CA GLY A 56 -7.09 -12.09 12.28
C GLY A 56 -8.50 -12.07 11.70
N ASN A 57 -8.81 -12.92 10.71
CA ASN A 57 -10.15 -13.07 10.15
C ASN A 57 -10.71 -11.74 9.62
N ARG A 58 -11.72 -11.15 10.30
CA ARG A 58 -12.29 -9.83 9.95
C ARG A 58 -11.43 -8.66 10.43
N ASN A 59 -10.45 -8.93 11.30
CA ASN A 59 -9.57 -7.96 11.93
C ASN A 59 -8.09 -8.33 11.71
N PRO A 60 -7.61 -8.39 10.45
CA PRO A 60 -6.25 -8.82 10.14
C PRO A 60 -5.21 -7.82 10.62
N THR A 61 -4.02 -8.33 10.96
CA THR A 61 -2.82 -7.52 11.26
C THR A 61 -1.68 -7.96 10.37
N TRP A 62 -1.33 -7.15 9.36
CA TRP A 62 -0.27 -7.51 8.40
C TRP A 62 1.11 -7.07 8.90
N ASN A 63 1.20 -5.87 9.48
CA ASN A 63 2.45 -5.27 9.98
C ASN A 63 3.58 -5.34 8.93
N ASP A 64 3.24 -4.97 7.70
CA ASP A 64 4.17 -4.88 6.58
C ASP A 64 4.51 -3.42 6.29
N LYS A 65 5.72 -3.21 5.76
CA LYS A 65 6.21 -1.89 5.40
C LYS A 65 6.52 -1.87 3.91
N PHE A 66 6.00 -0.85 3.23
CA PHE A 66 6.26 -0.58 1.83
C PHE A 66 6.98 0.75 1.69
N VAL A 67 7.91 0.82 0.74
CA VAL A 67 8.56 2.08 0.36
C VAL A 67 8.18 2.39 -1.08
N PHE A 68 7.64 3.59 -1.29
CA PHE A 68 7.29 4.12 -2.61
C PHE A 68 8.19 5.31 -2.92
N SER A 69 8.72 5.34 -4.14
CA SER A 69 9.45 6.48 -4.71
C SER A 69 8.55 7.13 -5.74
N VAL A 70 8.31 8.43 -5.63
CA VAL A 70 7.46 9.19 -6.55
C VAL A 70 8.30 10.33 -7.12
N ASP A 71 8.45 10.33 -8.44
CA ASP A 71 9.09 11.43 -9.17
C ASP A 71 8.25 12.71 -9.01
N GLU A 72 8.86 13.84 -8.63
CA GLU A 72 8.15 15.13 -8.53
C GLU A 72 7.47 15.51 -9.86
N GLU A 73 8.05 15.12 -11.01
CA GLU A 73 7.43 15.35 -12.31
C GLU A 73 6.21 14.44 -12.57
N PHE A 74 6.13 13.28 -11.91
CA PHE A 74 4.97 12.40 -11.97
C PHE A 74 3.79 12.99 -11.21
N GLU A 75 4.04 13.53 -10.02
CA GLU A 75 3.03 14.20 -9.19
C GLU A 75 2.42 15.40 -9.93
N ARG A 76 3.27 16.30 -10.45
CA ARG A 76 2.82 17.48 -11.20
C ARG A 76 1.97 17.14 -12.44
N ARG A 77 2.26 16.03 -13.11
CA ARG A 77 1.51 15.58 -14.30
C ARG A 77 0.23 14.82 -13.95
N ARG A 78 0.10 14.31 -12.73
CA ARG A 78 -1.02 13.47 -12.29
C ARG A 78 -1.47 13.88 -10.88
N PRO A 79 -2.11 15.06 -10.73
CA PRO A 79 -2.49 15.61 -9.43
C PRO A 79 -3.49 14.73 -8.66
N TYR A 80 -4.22 13.84 -9.33
CA TYR A 80 -5.19 12.92 -8.71
C TYR A 80 -4.65 11.49 -8.54
N SER A 81 -3.33 11.33 -8.53
CA SER A 81 -2.72 10.02 -8.27
C SER A 81 -3.06 9.54 -6.86
N CYS A 82 -3.30 8.24 -6.73
CA CYS A 82 -3.63 7.62 -5.46
C CYS A 82 -2.64 6.51 -5.13
N LEU A 83 -2.34 6.35 -3.84
CA LEU A 83 -1.96 5.05 -3.31
C LEU A 83 -3.23 4.19 -3.26
N VAL A 84 -3.21 3.09 -4.00
CA VAL A 84 -4.30 2.11 -4.03
C VAL A 84 -3.91 0.91 -3.17
N LEU A 85 -4.79 0.52 -2.24
CA LEU A 85 -4.66 -0.70 -1.47
C LEU A 85 -5.84 -1.63 -1.77
N GLU A 86 -5.57 -2.72 -2.46
CA GLU A 86 -6.55 -3.77 -2.73
C GLU A 86 -6.43 -4.89 -1.71
N ILE A 87 -7.53 -5.21 -1.02
CA ILE A 87 -7.56 -6.29 -0.02
C ILE A 87 -8.11 -7.54 -0.66
N TYR A 88 -7.35 -8.63 -0.59
CA TYR A 88 -7.70 -9.92 -1.15
C TYR A 88 -7.94 -10.96 -0.05
N ARG A 89 -8.95 -11.79 -0.26
CA ARG A 89 -9.19 -13.01 0.50
C ARG A 89 -8.60 -14.21 -0.23
N VAL A 90 -7.78 -14.98 0.49
CA VAL A 90 -7.18 -16.23 0.00
C VAL A 90 -8.24 -17.32 -0.19
N ARG A 91 -8.13 -18.07 -1.29
CA ARG A 91 -9.03 -19.17 -1.66
C ARG A 91 -8.22 -20.40 -2.08
N ARG A 92 -8.54 -21.56 -1.51
CA ARG A 92 -7.77 -22.80 -1.73
C ARG A 92 -7.83 -23.33 -3.17
N PHE A 93 -8.99 -23.26 -3.81
CA PHE A 93 -9.26 -23.92 -5.11
C PHE A 93 -9.74 -22.97 -6.21
N ARG A 94 -9.64 -21.66 -5.98
CA ARG A 94 -10.07 -20.62 -6.91
C ARG A 94 -9.14 -19.44 -6.79
N LYS A 95 -9.10 -18.58 -7.80
CA LYS A 95 -8.43 -17.29 -7.71
C LYS A 95 -8.93 -16.51 -6.48
N ASP A 96 -7.98 -15.89 -5.80
CA ASP A 96 -8.23 -15.02 -4.65
C ASP A 96 -9.19 -13.89 -5.02
N LYS A 97 -10.04 -13.54 -4.06
CA LYS A 97 -11.12 -12.58 -4.30
C LYS A 97 -10.77 -11.24 -3.68
N LYS A 98 -10.78 -10.18 -4.48
CA LYS A 98 -10.78 -8.81 -3.96
C LYS A 98 -12.05 -8.59 -3.14
N ILE A 99 -11.88 -8.24 -1.87
CA ILE A 99 -12.99 -7.99 -0.92
C ILE A 99 -13.17 -6.51 -0.61
N GLY A 100 -12.15 -5.69 -0.90
CA GLY A 100 -12.22 -4.25 -0.74
C GLY A 100 -11.06 -3.54 -1.41
N VAL A 101 -11.21 -2.22 -1.54
CA VAL A 101 -10.19 -1.30 -2.05
C VAL A 101 -10.23 0.00 -1.27
N VAL A 102 -9.06 0.62 -1.11
CA VAL A 102 -8.88 1.95 -0.55
C VAL A 102 -8.06 2.77 -1.55
N HIS A 103 -8.46 4.02 -1.75
CA HIS A 103 -7.72 5.00 -2.52
C HIS A 103 -7.36 6.14 -1.59
N VAL A 104 -6.07 6.41 -1.44
CA VAL A 104 -5.55 7.53 -0.66
C VAL A 104 -4.88 8.49 -1.63
N LEU A 105 -5.31 9.75 -1.65
CA LEU A 105 -4.69 10.75 -2.51
C LEU A 105 -3.22 10.92 -2.12
N LEU A 106 -2.34 10.94 -3.11
CA LEU A 106 -0.92 11.16 -2.84
C LEU A 106 -0.68 12.54 -2.23
N GLU A 107 -1.42 13.57 -2.66
CA GLU A 107 -1.32 14.91 -2.09
C GLU A 107 -1.53 14.92 -0.57
N ASP A 108 -2.50 14.14 -0.06
CA ASP A 108 -2.76 14.03 1.38
C ASP A 108 -1.59 13.36 2.12
N LEU A 109 -0.98 12.35 1.50
CA LEU A 109 0.20 11.66 2.06
C LEU A 109 1.43 12.57 2.06
N LEU A 110 1.60 13.40 1.03
CA LEU A 110 2.75 14.28 0.86
C LEU A 110 2.74 15.48 1.82
N LYS A 111 1.55 15.92 2.25
CA LYS A 111 1.37 16.98 3.26
C LYS A 111 1.68 16.51 4.69
N ILE A 112 1.94 15.22 4.91
CA ILE A 112 2.27 14.68 6.23
C ILE A 112 3.64 15.17 6.68
N ASN A 113 3.66 15.97 7.74
CA ASN A 113 4.88 16.30 8.46
C ASN A 113 5.18 15.19 9.49
N GLY A 114 6.28 14.46 9.29
CA GLY A 114 6.71 13.40 10.21
C GLY A 114 5.98 12.06 9.97
N ARG A 115 5.62 11.39 11.07
CA ARG A 115 4.99 10.05 11.06
C ARG A 115 3.56 10.14 11.58
N ASN A 116 2.57 9.85 10.74
CA ASN A 116 1.16 9.89 11.11
C ASN A 116 0.50 8.52 10.95
N CYS A 117 -0.41 8.20 11.88
CA CYS A 117 -1.33 7.09 11.75
C CYS A 117 -2.67 7.59 11.22
N MET A 118 -3.24 6.87 10.26
CA MET A 118 -4.47 7.23 9.56
C MET A 118 -5.37 6.01 9.40
N ALA A 119 -6.66 6.26 9.29
CA ALA A 119 -7.68 5.23 9.07
C ALA A 119 -8.51 5.58 7.83
N PHE A 120 -8.75 4.59 6.98
CA PHE A 120 -9.51 4.76 5.74
C PHE A 120 -10.61 3.73 5.62
N LEU A 121 -11.76 4.15 5.07
CA LEU A 121 -12.86 3.24 4.78
C LEU A 121 -12.50 2.32 3.62
N VAL A 122 -12.60 1.02 3.87
CA VAL A 122 -12.49 -0.02 2.84
C VAL A 122 -13.81 -0.06 2.09
N ARG A 123 -13.76 0.10 0.76
CA ARG A 123 -14.97 0.05 -0.09
C ARG A 123 -14.98 -1.18 -0.97
N ASN A 124 -16.16 -1.74 -1.22
CA ASN A 124 -16.33 -2.78 -2.22
C ASN A 124 -16.45 -2.17 -3.64
N PRO A 125 -16.56 -2.99 -4.70
CA PRO A 125 -16.77 -2.47 -6.05
C PRO A 125 -18.06 -1.66 -6.26
N SER A 126 -19.09 -1.83 -5.42
CA SER A 126 -20.31 -1.00 -5.46
C SER A 126 -20.19 0.29 -4.62
N GLY A 127 -19.03 0.56 -4.02
CA GLY A 127 -18.75 1.75 -3.22
C GLY A 127 -19.17 1.66 -1.74
N GLU A 128 -19.81 0.58 -1.32
CA GLU A 128 -20.28 0.40 0.06
C GLU A 128 -19.10 0.19 1.01
N PRO A 129 -19.14 0.81 2.22
CA PRO A 129 -18.13 0.58 3.24
C PRO A 129 -18.19 -0.87 3.75
N ARG A 130 -17.03 -1.49 3.87
CA ARG A 130 -16.85 -2.89 4.28
C ARG A 130 -15.79 -3.07 5.36
N GLY A 131 -15.52 -2.04 6.13
CA GLY A 131 -14.53 -2.03 7.20
C GLY A 131 -13.59 -0.84 7.12
N ILE A 132 -12.56 -0.84 7.96
CA ILE A 132 -11.59 0.23 8.08
C ILE A 132 -10.19 -0.38 7.94
N ILE A 133 -9.28 0.29 7.24
CA ILE A 133 -7.85 -0.04 7.21
C ILE A 133 -7.07 1.01 8.00
N ASN A 134 -6.10 0.58 8.81
CA ASN A 134 -5.22 1.44 9.59
C ASN A 134 -3.81 1.42 8.96
N LEU A 135 -3.29 2.60 8.68
CA LEU A 135 -2.00 2.81 8.02
C LEU A 135 -1.16 3.80 8.82
N GLY A 136 0.15 3.59 8.86
CA GLY A 136 1.11 4.63 9.16
C GLY A 136 1.71 5.17 7.87
N ALA A 137 1.98 6.46 7.78
CA ALA A 137 2.70 7.05 6.65
C ALA A 137 3.75 8.04 7.13
N ALA A 138 4.85 8.11 6.39
CA ALA A 138 5.92 9.06 6.61
C ALA A 138 6.57 9.46 5.29
N THR A 139 6.84 10.75 5.13
CA THR A 139 7.67 11.25 4.03
C THR A 139 9.12 11.27 4.51
N LEU A 140 10.02 10.61 3.78
CA LEU A 140 11.44 10.48 4.13
C LEU A 140 12.33 11.50 3.38
N ASN A 141 11.75 12.60 2.92
CA ASN A 141 12.46 13.65 2.19
C ASN A 141 13.59 14.23 3.05
N GLY A 142 14.80 14.35 2.48
CA GLY A 142 15.99 14.84 3.19
C GLY A 142 16.75 13.80 4.00
N MET A 143 16.23 12.57 4.19
CA MET A 143 17.01 11.46 4.78
C MET A 143 18.03 10.87 3.80
N PHE A 144 17.86 11.12 2.50
CA PHE A 144 18.78 10.72 1.45
C PHE A 144 19.33 12.00 0.83
N HIS A 145 20.54 12.39 1.25
CA HIS A 145 21.23 13.57 0.72
C HIS A 145 21.88 13.18 -0.62
N GLU A 146 21.47 13.86 -1.68
CA GLU A 146 21.99 13.86 -3.05
C GLU A 146 21.85 12.59 -3.90
N ASP A 147 22.01 11.39 -3.34
CA ASP A 147 21.86 10.15 -4.10
C ASP A 147 20.73 9.29 -3.54
N LEU A 148 19.62 9.23 -4.27
CA LEU A 148 18.61 8.20 -4.06
C LEU A 148 19.31 6.84 -4.20
N PRO A 149 19.31 5.97 -3.17
CA PRO A 149 19.97 4.68 -3.26
C PRO A 149 19.51 3.94 -4.53
N ARG A 150 20.45 3.36 -5.29
CA ARG A 150 20.16 2.70 -6.58
C ARG A 150 19.01 1.69 -6.50
N PHE A 151 18.79 1.07 -5.35
CA PHE A 151 17.66 0.18 -5.13
C PHE A 151 16.30 0.92 -5.21
N LEU A 152 16.19 2.18 -4.77
CA LEU A 152 15.00 3.02 -4.91
C LEU A 152 14.88 3.68 -6.30
N SER A 153 15.96 3.68 -7.09
CA SER A 153 15.97 4.19 -8.47
C SER A 153 15.30 3.22 -9.45
N SER A 154 15.14 1.94 -9.09
CA SER A 154 14.27 1.03 -9.86
C SER A 154 12.82 1.29 -9.47
N LYS A 155 11.97 1.45 -10.49
CA LYS A 155 10.57 1.85 -10.40
C LYS A 155 9.83 1.27 -9.17
N VAL A 156 9.34 2.22 -8.35
CA VAL A 156 8.24 2.25 -7.38
C VAL A 156 7.78 0.94 -6.74
N ALA A 157 7.61 0.93 -5.41
CA ALA A 157 7.07 -0.17 -4.59
C ALA A 157 8.08 -1.29 -4.30
N ILE A 158 8.90 -1.08 -3.26
CA ILE A 158 9.80 -2.12 -2.75
C ILE A 158 9.29 -2.63 -1.41
N ASP A 159 9.02 -3.93 -1.36
CA ASP A 159 8.79 -4.66 -0.12
C ASP A 159 10.08 -4.62 0.72
N HIS A 160 9.97 -4.20 1.98
CA HIS A 160 11.07 -4.19 2.94
C HIS A 160 11.83 -5.53 3.01
N ARG A 161 11.18 -6.67 2.77
CA ARG A 161 11.87 -7.97 2.75
C ARG A 161 12.86 -8.12 1.61
N LYS A 162 12.51 -7.59 0.43
CA LYS A 162 13.43 -7.52 -0.72
C LYS A 162 14.61 -6.60 -0.42
N LEU A 163 14.40 -5.53 0.35
CA LEU A 163 15.49 -4.69 0.85
C LEU A 163 16.41 -5.47 1.82
N MET A 164 15.84 -6.33 2.66
CA MET A 164 16.58 -7.08 3.68
C MET A 164 17.09 -8.45 3.23
N GLY A 165 16.92 -8.83 1.96
CA GLY A 165 17.39 -10.12 1.42
C GLY A 165 16.69 -11.36 2.00
N ARG A 166 15.48 -11.23 2.54
CA ARG A 166 14.71 -12.36 3.12
C ARG A 166 13.55 -12.73 2.20
N GLY A 167 13.84 -13.58 1.21
CA GLY A 167 12.85 -14.18 0.30
C GLY A 167 12.42 -15.56 0.78
#